data_AF-A0A0J9TMB2-F1
#
_entry.id   AF-A0A0J9TMB2-F1
#
_cell.length_a   1.000
_cell.length_b   1.000
_cell.length_c   1.000
_cell.angle_alpha   90.00
_cell.angle_beta   90.00
_cell.angle_gamma   90.00
#
_symmetry.space_group_name_H-M   'P 1'
#
loop_
_entity.id
_entity.type
_entity.pdbx_description
1 polymer ?
#
loop_
_entity_poly.entity_id
_entity_poly.type
_entity_poly.pdbx_seq_one_letter_code
_entity_poly.pdbx_strand_id
1 'polypeptide(L)'
;MIKDLCITVPIILHLDHGTYEGCIKALEAGFSSVMFDGSHLEFRENFQKSSEIIKLANTKGASVEVEVGTLAGEEDGVLGLGDQADVNECMQISTLNPTMLAAGIGNMHGPYPPN
;
A
#
# COMPACT_ATOMS: atom_id res chain seq x y z
N MET A 1 -20.74 -8.07 7.15
CA MET A 1 -21.12 -6.67 6.83
C MET A 1 -22.37 -6.32 7.64
N ILE A 2 -22.30 -5.29 8.49
CA ILE A 2 -23.40 -4.89 9.38
C ILE A 2 -24.52 -4.30 8.53
N LYS A 3 -25.68 -4.97 8.50
CA LYS A 3 -26.84 -4.55 7.68
C LYS A 3 -27.69 -3.48 8.36
N ASP A 4 -27.50 -3.27 9.66
CA ASP A 4 -28.39 -2.48 10.51
C ASP A 4 -28.27 -0.96 10.28
N LEU A 5 -27.17 -0.51 9.65
CA LEU A 5 -26.92 0.90 9.36
C LEU A 5 -27.52 1.37 8.02
N CYS A 6 -28.16 0.47 7.25
CA CYS A 6 -28.75 0.79 5.94
C CYS A 6 -27.82 1.54 4.97
N ILE A 7 -26.51 1.28 5.03
CA ILE A 7 -25.54 1.90 4.12
C ILE A 7 -25.73 1.32 2.72
N THR A 8 -25.95 2.20 1.73
CA THR A 8 -26.27 1.84 0.34
C THR A 8 -25.15 2.15 -0.66
N VAL A 9 -24.10 2.84 -0.22
CA VAL A 9 -22.93 3.14 -1.05
C VAL A 9 -21.87 2.03 -0.92
N PRO A 10 -21.05 1.78 -1.95
CA PRO A 10 -19.91 0.87 -1.84
C PRO A 10 -18.93 1.38 -0.78
N ILE A 11 -18.45 0.48 0.09
CA ILE A 11 -17.46 0.78 1.11
C ILE A 11 -16.34 -0.24 1.03
N ILE A 12 -15.11 0.26 1.16
CA ILE A 12 -13.91 -0.53 1.32
C ILE A 12 -13.33 -0.18 2.71
N LEU A 13 -12.97 -1.22 3.47
CA LEU A 13 -12.06 -1.08 4.60
C LEU A 13 -10.64 -1.38 4.09
N HIS A 14 -9.77 -0.38 4.19
CA HIS A 14 -8.39 -0.42 3.70
C HIS A 14 -7.42 -0.34 4.89
N LEU A 15 -6.41 -1.20 4.90
CA LEU A 15 -5.24 -1.04 5.77
C LEU A 15 -4.26 -0.11 5.06
N ASP A 16 -4.04 1.06 5.65
CA ASP A 16 -3.07 2.04 5.18
C ASP A 16 -1.65 1.66 5.67
N HIS A 17 -0.63 1.91 4.84
CA HIS A 17 0.80 1.71 5.15
C HIS A 17 1.14 0.44 5.97
N GLY A 18 0.61 -0.70 5.52
CA GLY A 18 0.73 -1.96 6.24
C GLY A 18 2.13 -2.57 6.17
N THR A 19 2.64 -3.04 7.32
CA THR A 19 3.75 -4.00 7.35
C THR A 19 3.31 -5.35 6.78
N TYR A 20 4.25 -6.20 6.39
CA TYR A 20 3.94 -7.53 5.83
C TYR A 20 3.01 -8.35 6.75
N GLU A 21 3.34 -8.45 8.04
CA GLU A 21 2.51 -9.12 9.04
C GLU A 21 1.20 -8.38 9.30
N GLY A 22 1.20 -7.06 9.19
CA GLY A 22 0.00 -6.21 9.29
C GLY A 22 -1.00 -6.52 8.18
N CYS A 23 -0.55 -6.60 6.93
CA CYS A 23 -1.37 -6.97 5.79
C CYS A 23 -1.98 -8.37 5.97
N ILE A 24 -1.18 -9.36 6.41
CA ILE A 24 -1.68 -10.72 6.67
C ILE A 24 -2.80 -10.69 7.72
N LYS A 25 -2.59 -10.02 8.85
CA LYS A 25 -3.59 -9.91 9.93
C LYS A 25 -4.85 -9.18 9.46
N ALA A 26 -4.73 -8.10 8.69
CA ALA A 26 -5.86 -7.37 8.15
C ALA A 26 -6.69 -8.23 7.17
N LEU A 27 -6.01 -8.96 6.29
CA LEU A 27 -6.64 -9.92 5.38
C LEU A 27 -7.31 -11.07 6.14
N GLU A 28 -6.74 -11.56 7.23
CA GLU A 28 -7.36 -12.54 8.13
C GLU A 28 -8.58 -11.98 8.85
N ALA A 29 -8.54 -10.72 9.28
CA ALA A 29 -9.66 -10.01 9.89
C ALA A 29 -10.81 -9.67 8.92
N GLY A 30 -10.60 -9.88 7.61
CA GLY A 30 -11.61 -9.67 6.58
C GLY A 30 -11.64 -8.25 6.01
N PHE A 31 -10.53 -7.52 6.06
CA PHE A 31 -10.38 -6.26 5.32
C PHE A 31 -10.56 -6.53 3.82
N SER A 32 -11.23 -5.60 3.14
CA SER A 32 -11.49 -5.68 1.70
C SER A 32 -10.36 -5.11 0.84
N SER A 33 -9.42 -4.40 1.46
CA SER A 33 -8.24 -3.84 0.79
C SER A 33 -7.09 -3.69 1.78
N VAL A 34 -5.86 -3.82 1.30
CA VAL A 34 -4.64 -3.55 2.09
C VAL A 34 -3.59 -2.87 1.21
N MET A 35 -2.81 -1.97 1.80
CA MET A 35 -1.57 -1.48 1.25
C MET A 35 -0.42 -2.20 1.95
N PHE A 36 0.49 -2.80 1.17
CA PHE A 36 1.78 -3.21 1.69
C PHE A 36 2.80 -2.13 1.38
N ASP A 37 3.25 -1.45 2.42
CA ASP A 37 4.32 -0.45 2.31
C ASP A 37 5.68 -1.12 2.55
N GLY A 38 6.31 -1.48 1.42
CA GLY A 38 7.69 -1.96 1.36
C GLY A 38 8.67 -0.91 0.84
N SER A 39 8.29 0.37 0.80
CA SER A 39 9.07 1.47 0.20
C SER A 39 10.49 1.62 0.78
N HIS A 40 10.63 1.31 2.07
CA HIS A 40 11.89 1.36 2.82
C HIS A 40 12.78 0.12 2.64
N LEU A 41 12.28 -0.91 1.95
CA LEU A 41 13.03 -2.15 1.69
C LEU A 41 13.79 -2.04 0.37
N GLU A 42 14.84 -2.83 0.23
CA GLU A 42 15.46 -3.08 -1.07
C GLU A 42 14.41 -3.59 -2.06
N PHE A 43 14.39 -3.07 -3.29
CA PHE A 43 13.33 -3.34 -4.26
C PHE A 43 13.05 -4.84 -4.46
N ARG A 44 14.09 -5.68 -4.45
CA ARG A 44 13.94 -7.13 -4.58
C ARG A 44 13.10 -7.73 -3.45
N GLU A 45 13.29 -7.26 -2.22
CA GLU A 45 12.51 -7.72 -1.07
C GLU A 45 11.08 -7.17 -1.12
N ASN A 46 10.90 -5.88 -1.45
CA ASN A 46 9.59 -5.27 -1.67
C ASN A 46 8.80 -6.08 -2.72
N PHE A 47 9.41 -6.37 -3.88
CA PHE A 47 8.80 -7.17 -4.94
C PHE A 47 8.37 -8.56 -4.48
N GLN A 48 9.22 -9.26 -3.73
CA GLN A 48 8.92 -10.60 -3.22
C GLN A 48 7.74 -10.58 -2.23
N LYS A 49 7.80 -9.70 -1.23
CA LYS A 49 6.74 -9.56 -0.22
C LYS A 49 5.42 -9.09 -0.84
N SER A 50 5.48 -8.13 -1.76
CA SER A 50 4.33 -7.68 -2.56
C SER A 50 3.68 -8.85 -3.30
N SER A 51 4.47 -9.72 -3.95
CA SER A 51 3.96 -10.90 -4.66
C SER A 51 3.20 -11.85 -3.73
N GLU A 52 3.69 -12.04 -2.51
CA GLU A 52 3.07 -12.89 -1.50
C GLU A 52 1.76 -12.31 -0.97
N ILE A 53 1.75 -11.01 -0.65
CA ILE A 53 0.54 -10.30 -0.21
C ILE A 53 -0.53 -10.31 -1.30
N ILE A 54 -0.17 -10.02 -2.55
CA ILE A 54 -1.08 -10.07 -3.70
C ILE A 54 -1.69 -11.47 -3.86
N LYS A 55 -0.89 -12.53 -3.78
CA LYS A 55 -1.39 -13.91 -3.83
C LYS A 55 -2.40 -14.18 -2.71
N LEU A 56 -2.08 -13.79 -1.47
CA LEU A 56 -2.96 -13.99 -0.33
C LEU A 56 -4.27 -13.20 -0.47
N ALA A 57 -4.20 -11.92 -0.83
CA ALA A 57 -5.36 -11.05 -1.02
C ALA A 57 -6.28 -11.57 -2.13
N ASN A 58 -5.73 -12.07 -3.23
CA ASN A 58 -6.49 -12.69 -4.31
C ASN A 58 -7.32 -13.89 -3.83
N THR A 59 -6.81 -14.72 -2.92
CA THR A 59 -7.60 -15.82 -2.34
C THR A 59 -8.80 -15.36 -1.51
N LYS A 60 -8.78 -14.09 -1.07
CA LYS A 60 -9.81 -13.47 -0.24
C LYS A 60 -10.69 -12.50 -1.01
N GLY A 61 -10.41 -12.25 -2.29
CA GLY A 61 -11.09 -11.25 -3.09
C GLY A 61 -10.85 -9.82 -2.62
N ALA A 62 -9.70 -9.56 -1.98
CA ALA A 62 -9.31 -8.24 -1.49
C ALA A 62 -8.40 -7.52 -2.50
N SER A 63 -8.50 -6.19 -2.54
CA SER A 63 -7.60 -5.34 -3.33
C SER A 63 -6.24 -5.16 -2.65
N VAL A 64 -5.20 -4.92 -3.44
CA VAL A 64 -3.85 -4.62 -2.93
C VAL A 64 -3.29 -3.37 -3.57
N GLU A 65 -2.78 -2.48 -2.72
CA GLU A 65 -1.91 -1.37 -3.08
C GLU A 65 -0.47 -1.71 -2.67
N VAL A 66 0.50 -1.29 -3.48
CA VAL A 66 1.94 -1.43 -3.21
C VAL A 66 2.63 -0.10 -3.46
N GLU A 67 3.74 0.14 -2.78
CA GLU A 67 4.50 1.40 -2.91
C GLU A 67 5.89 1.20 -3.53
N VAL A 68 6.30 2.18 -4.35
CA VAL A 68 7.67 2.35 -4.88
C VAL A 68 8.09 3.81 -4.73
N GLY A 69 9.34 4.04 -4.31
CA GLY A 69 9.78 5.35 -3.80
C GLY A 69 9.28 5.56 -2.37
N THR A 70 9.65 6.69 -1.75
CA THR A 70 9.15 7.07 -0.41
C THR A 70 8.50 8.43 -0.48
N LEU A 71 7.39 8.63 0.25
CA LEU A 71 6.83 9.96 0.43
C LEU A 71 7.73 10.80 1.36
N ALA A 72 7.79 12.10 1.12
CA ALA A 72 8.44 13.01 2.07
C ALA A 72 7.51 13.25 3.28
N GLY A 73 8.05 13.64 4.43
CA GLY A 73 7.26 14.07 5.59
C GLY A 73 7.12 13.02 6.68
N GLU A 74 6.25 13.27 7.66
CA GLU A 74 6.00 12.34 8.77
C GLU A 74 4.71 11.56 8.51
N GLU A 75 4.83 10.25 8.49
CA GLU A 75 3.73 9.30 8.30
C GLU A 75 3.79 8.23 9.39
N ASP A 76 2.72 8.11 10.18
CA ASP A 76 2.63 7.16 11.30
C ASP A 76 3.86 7.18 12.25
N GLY A 77 4.52 8.34 12.37
CA GLY A 77 5.72 8.56 13.18
C GLY A 77 7.04 8.18 12.50
N VAL A 78 7.02 7.84 11.21
CA VAL A 78 8.18 7.58 10.35
C VAL A 78 8.45 8.80 9.48
N LEU A 79 9.70 9.26 9.44
CA LEU A 79 10.10 10.41 8.63
C LEU A 79 10.66 9.93 7.28
N GLY A 80 9.91 10.17 6.22
CA GLY A 80 10.33 9.90 4.85
C GLY A 80 11.11 11.06 4.26
N LEU A 81 12.18 10.75 3.52
CA LEU A 81 13.04 11.74 2.87
C LEU A 81 12.51 12.20 1.50
N GLY A 82 11.51 11.51 0.95
CA GLY A 82 10.90 11.88 -0.33
C GLY A 82 11.66 11.37 -1.55
N ASP A 83 11.98 10.08 -1.58
CA ASP A 83 12.65 9.48 -2.72
C ASP A 83 11.68 9.29 -3.89
N GLN A 84 12.06 9.85 -5.03
CA GLN A 84 11.30 9.67 -6.26
C GLN A 84 11.37 8.20 -6.71
N ALA A 85 10.21 7.64 -7.03
CA ALA A 85 10.09 6.28 -7.54
C ALA A 85 10.92 6.08 -8.81
N ASP A 86 11.71 5.00 -8.87
CA ASP A 86 12.36 4.57 -10.11
C ASP A 86 11.30 3.99 -11.05
N VAL A 87 11.20 4.54 -12.26
CA VAL A 87 10.21 4.12 -13.27
C VAL A 87 10.37 2.64 -13.65
N ASN A 88 11.60 2.11 -13.67
CA ASN A 88 11.85 0.70 -13.96
C ASN A 88 11.36 -0.21 -12.84
N GLU A 89 11.49 0.22 -11.59
CA GLU A 89 10.95 -0.50 -10.43
C GLU A 89 9.42 -0.49 -10.45
N CYS A 90 8.79 0.65 -10.75
CA CYS A 90 7.35 0.73 -10.96
C CYS A 90 6.87 -0.21 -12.08
N MET A 91 7.57 -0.24 -13.22
CA MET A 91 7.24 -1.16 -14.32
C MET A 91 7.38 -2.62 -13.89
N GLN A 92 8.45 -2.95 -13.15
CA GLN A 92 8.69 -4.30 -12.68
C GLN A 92 7.61 -4.73 -11.69
N ILE A 93 7.33 -3.96 -10.63
CA ILE A 93 6.33 -4.33 -9.61
C ILE A 93 4.92 -4.43 -10.22
N SER A 94 4.62 -3.62 -11.23
CA SER A 94 3.34 -3.69 -11.96
C SER A 94 3.11 -5.05 -12.64
N THR A 95 4.17 -5.79 -12.97
CA THR A 95 4.03 -7.16 -13.52
C THR A 95 3.41 -8.16 -12.53
N LEU A 96 3.41 -7.84 -11.23
CA LEU A 96 2.70 -8.61 -10.21
C LEU A 96 1.18 -8.40 -10.25
N ASN A 97 0.70 -7.43 -11.04
CA ASN A 97 -0.69 -7.00 -11.14
C ASN A 97 -1.31 -6.60 -9.78
N PRO A 98 -0.71 -5.65 -9.04
CA PRO A 98 -1.40 -5.04 -7.91
C PRO A 98 -2.66 -4.33 -8.40
N THR A 99 -3.62 -4.09 -7.51
CA THR A 99 -4.82 -3.30 -7.86
C THR A 99 -4.46 -1.83 -8.06
N MET A 100 -3.55 -1.32 -7.22
CA MET A 100 -3.10 0.08 -7.18
C MET A 100 -1.59 0.13 -6.94
N LEU A 101 -0.94 1.19 -7.42
CA LEU A 101 0.47 1.47 -7.20
C LEU A 101 0.60 2.91 -6.68
N ALA A 102 1.13 3.04 -5.46
CA ALA A 102 1.62 4.30 -4.93
C ALA A 102 3.05 4.51 -5.46
N ALA A 103 3.27 5.61 -6.19
CA ALA A 103 4.58 5.98 -6.69
C ALA A 103 4.97 7.34 -6.08
N GLY A 104 6.12 7.38 -5.41
CA GLY A 104 6.71 8.64 -4.93
C GLY A 104 7.04 9.56 -6.10
N ILE A 105 6.33 10.69 -6.21
CA ILE A 105 6.50 11.67 -7.30
C ILE A 105 6.88 13.06 -6.77
N GLY A 106 7.49 13.12 -5.57
CA GLY A 106 7.72 14.36 -4.83
C GLY A 106 6.52 14.79 -3.98
N ASN A 107 5.57 13.88 -3.76
CA ASN A 107 4.46 14.07 -2.84
C ASN A 107 4.89 13.88 -1.37
N MET A 108 4.15 14.53 -0.46
CA MET A 108 4.50 14.62 0.95
C MET A 108 3.28 14.35 1.82
N HIS A 109 3.50 13.65 2.93
CA HIS A 109 2.55 13.56 4.03
C HIS A 109 2.57 14.79 4.92
N GLY A 110 1.38 15.30 5.23
CA GLY A 110 1.22 16.51 6.03
C GLY A 110 1.42 17.82 5.22
N PRO A 111 1.74 18.92 5.91
CA PRO A 111 1.82 20.24 5.28
C PRO A 111 3.08 20.37 4.42
N TYR A 112 2.89 20.83 3.18
CA TYR A 112 4.02 21.18 2.30
C TYR A 112 4.76 22.42 2.82
N PRO A 113 6.09 22.48 2.66
CA PRO A 113 6.85 23.68 2.99
C PRO A 113 6.41 24.86 2.10
N PRO A 114 6.51 26.11 2.61
CA PRO A 114 6.25 27.30 1.80
C PRO A 114 7.23 27.39 0.62
N ASN A 115 6.73 27.86 -0.52
CA ASN A 115 7.49 28.07 -1.77
C ASN A 115 8.65 29.06 -1.63
#